data_AF-A0A8J8JND9-F1
#
_entry.id   AF-A0A8J8JND9-F1
#
_cell.length_a   1.000
_cell.length_b   1.000
_cell.length_c   1.000
_cell.angle_alpha   90.00
_cell.angle_beta   90.00
_cell.angle_gamma   90.00
#
_symmetry.space_group_name_H-M   'P 1'
#
loop_
_entity.id
_entity.type
_entity.pdbx_description
1 polymer ?
#
loop_
_entity_poly.entity_id
_entity_poly.type
_entity_poly.pdbx_seq_one_letter_code
_entity_poly.pdbx_strand_id
1 'polypeptide(L)' 'MLRHFTLEYWIDDEWYVGRLKEVPSVFSQGESLAELEENIRDAYQLM' A
#
# COMPACT_ATOMS: atom_id res chain seq x y z
N MET A 1 -15.49 -9.77 -9.61
CA MET A 1 -14.58 -10.75 -8.95
C MET A 1 -13.82 -10.02 -7.87
N LEU A 2 -13.83 -10.53 -6.63
CA LEU A 2 -12.96 -10.03 -5.57
C LEU A 2 -11.52 -10.43 -5.89
N ARG A 3 -10.61 -9.46 -5.91
CA ARG A 3 -9.16 -9.71 -6.00
C ARG A 3 -8.56 -9.47 -4.62
N HIS A 4 -7.74 -10.41 -4.17
CA HIS A 4 -6.95 -10.27 -2.95
C HIS A 4 -5.52 -9.96 -3.39
N PHE A 5 -4.92 -8.98 -2.73
CA PHE A 5 -3.54 -8.57 -2.94
C PHE A 5 -2.77 -8.70 -1.63
N THR A 6 -1.46 -8.86 -1.74
CA THR A 6 -0.57 -8.95 -0.59
C THR A 6 0.13 -7.61 -0.41
N LEU A 7 -0.13 -6.94 0.71
CA LEU A 7 0.61 -5.75 1.12
C LEU A 7 1.92 -6.17 1.79
N GLU A 8 3.05 -5.82 1.18
CA GLU A 8 4.36 -5.84 1.84
C GLU A 8 4.61 -4.44 2.40
N TYR A 9 4.89 -4.32 3.70
CA TYR A 9 5.17 -3.04 4.33
C TYR A 9 6.32 -3.13 5.34
N TRP A 10 6.94 -1.98 5.58
CA TRP A 10 7.95 -1.75 6.60
C TRP A 10 7.76 -0.36 7.21
N ILE A 11 8.50 -0.08 8.28
CA ILE A 11 8.52 1.24 8.91
C ILE A 11 9.79 1.94 8.45
N ASP A 12 9.64 3.17 7.95
CA ASP A 12 10.72 4.08 7.59
C ASP A 12 10.48 5.42 8.31
N ASP A 13 11.40 5.78 9.21
CA ASP A 13 11.18 6.80 10.24
C ASP A 13 9.85 6.60 11.01
N GLU A 14 8.92 7.56 10.92
CA GLU A 14 7.60 7.52 11.55
C GLU A 14 6.48 7.06 10.60
N TRP A 15 6.86 6.59 9.40
CA TRP A 15 5.92 6.24 8.33
C TRP A 15 5.83 4.74 8.11
N TYR A 16 4.61 4.26 7.85
CA TYR A 16 4.36 2.97 7.25
C TYR A 16 4.52 3.10 5.74
N VAL A 17 5.50 2.43 5.16
CA VAL A 17 5.75 2.40 3.72
C VAL A 17 5.44 1.01 3.20
N GLY A 18 4.71 0.92 2.08
CA GLY A 18 4.35 -0.39 1.54
C GLY A 18 4.04 -0.40 0.05
N ARG A 19 3.92 -1.61 -0.49
CA ARG A 19 3.61 -1.88 -1.88
C ARG A 19 2.79 -3.16 -2.05
N LEU A 20 2.09 -3.28 -3.17
CA LEU A 20 1.46 -4.53 -3.56
C LEU A 20 2.50 -5.51 -4.14
N LYS A 21 2.59 -6.71 -3.58
CA LYS A 21 3.51 -7.74 -4.05
C LYS A 21 3.25 -8.13 -5.51
N GLU A 22 1.98 -8.22 -5.89
CA GLU A 22 1.55 -8.63 -7.23
C GLU A 22 1.70 -7.50 -8.26
N VAL A 23 1.76 -6.24 -7.80
CA VAL A 23 1.94 -5.06 -8.64
C VAL A 23 2.93 -4.10 -7.97
N PRO A 24 4.25 -4.37 -8.06
CA PRO A 24 5.26 -3.61 -7.32
C PRO A 24 5.33 -2.11 -7.66
N SER A 25 4.72 -1.68 -8.77
CA SER A 25 4.58 -0.28 -9.14
C SER A 25 3.51 0.46 -8.33
N VAL A 26 2.63 -0.26 -7.63
CA VAL A 26 1.68 0.31 -6.66
C VAL A 26 2.35 0.31 -5.31
N PHE A 27 2.76 1.49 -4.88
CA PHE A 27 3.36 1.74 -3.57
C PHE A 27 2.81 3.04 -3.01
N SER A 28 2.82 3.15 -1.69
CA SER A 28 2.42 4.37 -0.98
C SER A 28 2.98 4.37 0.44
N GLN A 29 2.62 5.39 1.22
CA GLN A 29 2.98 5.55 2.63
C GLN A 29 1.80 6.10 3.44
N GLY A 30 1.82 5.94 4.76
CA GLY A 30 0.86 6.54 5.69
C GLY A 30 1.40 6.60 7.13
N GLU A 31 0.83 7.45 7.98
CA GLU A 31 1.21 7.58 9.39
C GLU A 31 0.72 6.38 10.23
N SER A 32 -0.23 5.61 9.69
CA SER A 32 -0.72 4.37 10.27
C SER A 32 -0.90 3.27 9.22
N LEU A 33 -1.00 2.00 9.66
CA LEU A 33 -1.26 0.89 8.75
C LEU A 33 -2.59 1.04 8.00
N ALA A 34 -3.63 1.57 8.64
CA ALA A 34 -4.92 1.82 8.01
C ALA A 34 -4.81 2.88 6.90
N GLU A 35 -4.10 3.96 7.16
CA GLU A 35 -3.86 5.02 6.17
C GLU A 35 -3.01 4.50 5.00
N LEU A 36 -1.98 3.69 5.26
CA LEU A 36 -1.21 3.03 4.21
C LEU A 36 -2.12 2.15 3.34
N GLU A 37 -3.03 1.36 3.93
CA GLU A 37 -3.97 0.54 3.16
C GLU A 37 -4.92 1.38 2.30
N GLU A 38 -5.43 2.50 2.80
CA GLU A 38 -6.26 3.44 2.03
C GLU A 38 -5.47 4.06 0.88
N ASN A 39 -4.27 4.58 1.16
CA ASN A 39 -3.42 5.21 0.15
C ASN A 39 -2.97 4.21 -0.93
N ILE A 40 -2.78 2.94 -0.60
CA ILE A 40 -2.49 1.87 -1.58
C ILE A 40 -3.70 1.58 -2.47
N ARG A 41 -4.92 1.59 -1.92
CA ARG A 41 -6.14 1.40 -2.71
C ARG A 41 -6.32 2.55 -3.70
N ASP A 42 -6.08 3.78 -3.26
CA ASP A 42 -6.14 4.96 -4.12
C ASP A 42 -5.08 4.90 -5.22
N ALA A 43 -3.84 4.55 -4.88
CA ALA A 43 -2.76 4.38 -5.85
C ALA A 43 -3.09 3.29 -6.90
N TYR A 44 -3.69 2.17 -6.49
CA TYR A 44 -4.14 1.11 -7.40
C TYR A 44 -5.29 1.57 -8.33
N GLN A 45 -6.18 2.43 -7.86
CA GLN A 45 -7.29 2.95 -8.66
C GLN A 45 -6.86 3.97 -9.71
N LEU A 46 -5.70 4.61 -9.55
CA LEU A 46 -5.14 5.57 -10.49
C LEU A 46 -4.32 4.94 -11.62
N MET A 47 -4.10 3.62 -11.59
CA MET A 47 -3.41 2.85 -12.63
C MET A 47 -4.27 2.53 -13.85
#